data_AF-A0A3D3FU37-F1
#
_entry.id   AF-A0A3D3FU37-F1
#
_cell.length_a   1.000
_cell.length_b   1.000
_cell.length_c   1.000
_cell.angle_alpha   90.00
_cell.angle_beta   90.00
_cell.angle_gamma   90.00
#
_symmetry.space_group_name_H-M   'P 1'
#
loop_
_entity.id
_entity.type
_entity.pdbx_description
1 polymer ?
#
loop_
_entity_poly.entity_id
_entity_poly.type
_entity_poly.pdbx_seq_one_letter_code
_entity_poly.pdbx_strand_id
1 'polypeptide(L)'
;MKQVFFNLPAEKREKIIRASLAEFGARDFEKAALDRIVEAAGISKGGLYEYISSKDELYLFIVEFSYTRLYDYLHASLEREGKSLPADLLERFAVVSRAAIDFYVAHPEMIGIIARTSRIDDGALAGKARAIFDEHFASIFDSAADDSLAFPKDRLVDLMKWILVKTRTDFLREMSSGAAISTVVARYIEEWDFILAVLRKGIYTGRRA
;
A
#
# COMPACT_ATOMS: atom_id res chain seq x y z
N MET A 1 12.60 -10.05 -10.80
CA MET A 1 12.03 -10.84 -11.92
C MET A 1 13.13 -11.13 -12.93
N LYS A 2 13.06 -12.24 -13.67
CA LYS A 2 14.03 -12.51 -14.76
C LYS A 2 13.76 -11.57 -15.95
N GLN A 3 14.81 -11.20 -16.69
CA GLN A 3 14.70 -10.25 -17.82
C GLN A 3 13.68 -10.70 -18.87
N VAL A 4 13.56 -12.01 -19.10
CA VAL A 4 12.62 -12.60 -20.05
C VAL A 4 11.15 -12.26 -19.75
N PHE A 5 10.80 -12.01 -18.48
CA PHE A 5 9.45 -11.58 -18.10
C PHE A 5 9.08 -10.22 -18.71
N PHE A 6 10.03 -9.28 -18.71
CA PHE A 6 9.80 -7.93 -19.22
C PHE A 6 9.70 -7.88 -20.74
N ASN A 7 10.27 -8.87 -21.42
CA ASN A 7 10.21 -9.05 -22.87
C ASN A 7 8.95 -9.81 -23.34
N LEU A 8 8.08 -10.26 -22.42
CA LEU A 8 6.83 -10.93 -22.80
C LEU A 8 5.90 -9.95 -23.54
N PRO A 9 5.05 -10.46 -24.47
CA PRO A 9 3.93 -9.70 -24.99
C PRO A 9 3.10 -9.11 -23.84
N ALA A 10 2.66 -7.87 -23.98
CA ALA A 10 1.97 -7.12 -22.91
C ALA A 10 0.79 -7.90 -22.31
N GLU A 11 -0.03 -8.52 -23.16
CA GLU A 11 -1.18 -9.32 -22.74
C GLU A 11 -0.78 -10.50 -21.84
N LYS A 12 0.31 -11.21 -22.17
CA LYS A 12 0.81 -12.34 -21.39
C LYS A 12 1.37 -11.87 -20.05
N ARG A 13 2.11 -10.77 -20.05
CA ARG A 13 2.63 -10.14 -18.83
C ARG A 13 1.49 -9.70 -17.91
N GLU A 14 0.47 -9.06 -18.45
CA GLU A 14 -0.73 -8.65 -17.70
C GLU A 14 -1.50 -9.82 -17.11
N LYS A 15 -1.64 -10.94 -17.84
CA LYS A 15 -2.27 -12.16 -17.30
C LYS A 15 -1.55 -12.67 -16.05
N ILE A 16 -0.22 -12.72 -16.08
CA ILE A 16 0.59 -13.15 -14.94
C ILE A 16 0.46 -12.16 -13.78
N ILE A 17 0.51 -10.85 -14.04
CA ILE A 17 0.35 -9.81 -13.02
C ILE A 17 -1.03 -9.91 -12.37
N ARG A 18 -2.11 -9.99 -13.17
CA ARG A 18 -3.49 -10.11 -12.65
C ARG A 18 -3.68 -11.37 -11.81
N ALA A 19 -3.20 -12.52 -12.28
CA ALA A 19 -3.27 -13.77 -11.52
C ALA A 19 -2.50 -13.69 -10.20
N SER A 20 -1.34 -13.02 -10.20
CA SER A 20 -0.54 -12.85 -8.99
C SER A 20 -1.17 -11.84 -8.01
N LEU A 21 -1.76 -10.75 -8.52
CA LEU A 21 -2.54 -9.81 -7.74
C LEU A 21 -3.71 -10.54 -7.04
N ALA A 22 -4.46 -11.35 -7.78
CA ALA A 22 -5.56 -12.16 -7.25
C ALA A 22 -5.13 -13.12 -6.13
N GLU A 23 -4.01 -13.82 -6.33
CA GLU A 23 -3.56 -14.81 -5.37
C GLU A 23 -3.01 -14.15 -4.08
N PHE A 24 -2.13 -13.17 -4.22
CA PHE A 24 -1.49 -12.50 -3.08
C PHE A 24 -2.38 -11.44 -2.42
N GLY A 25 -3.37 -10.90 -3.13
CA GLY A 25 -4.37 -9.97 -2.59
C GLY A 25 -5.41 -10.65 -1.71
N ALA A 26 -5.68 -11.93 -1.96
CA ALA A 26 -6.65 -12.69 -1.18
C ALA A 26 -6.03 -13.46 0.01
N ARG A 27 -4.73 -13.77 -0.01
CA ARG A 27 -4.10 -14.72 0.92
C ARG A 27 -2.82 -14.18 1.53
N ASP A 28 -2.56 -14.56 2.78
CA ASP A 28 -1.24 -14.34 3.39
C ASP A 28 -0.16 -15.09 2.60
N PHE A 29 1.08 -14.58 2.63
CA PHE A 29 2.16 -15.06 1.76
C PHE A 29 2.36 -16.56 1.86
N GLU A 30 2.36 -17.12 3.07
CA GLU A 30 2.59 -18.53 3.37
C GLU A 30 1.52 -19.42 2.75
N LYS A 31 0.27 -18.93 2.68
CA LYS A 31 -0.89 -19.65 2.14
C LYS A 31 -1.04 -19.51 0.63
N ALA A 32 -0.38 -18.53 0.02
CA ALA A 32 -0.41 -18.33 -1.42
C ALA A 32 0.30 -19.46 -2.18
N ALA A 33 -0.21 -19.85 -3.34
CA ALA A 33 0.31 -20.98 -4.12
C ALA A 33 0.59 -20.58 -5.58
N LEU A 34 1.81 -20.86 -6.06
CA LEU A 34 2.18 -20.63 -7.46
C LEU A 34 1.30 -21.41 -8.44
N ASP A 35 0.84 -22.59 -8.06
CA ASP A 35 -0.01 -23.42 -8.91
C ASP A 35 -1.35 -22.74 -9.24
N ARG A 36 -1.93 -21.99 -8.29
CA ARG A 36 -3.14 -21.18 -8.55
C ARG A 36 -2.87 -20.02 -9.51
N ILE A 37 -1.70 -19.39 -9.41
CA ILE A 37 -1.28 -18.32 -10.33
C ILE A 37 -1.10 -18.88 -11.74
N VAL A 38 -0.45 -20.05 -11.86
CA VAL A 38 -0.22 -20.75 -13.13
C VAL A 38 -1.56 -21.07 -13.82
N GLU A 39 -2.50 -21.64 -13.07
CA GLU A 39 -3.85 -21.97 -13.54
C GLU A 39 -4.60 -20.72 -14.00
N ALA A 40 -4.67 -19.69 -13.15
CA ALA A 40 -5.38 -18.45 -13.46
C ALA A 40 -4.75 -17.65 -14.63
N ALA A 41 -3.42 -17.73 -14.80
CA ALA A 41 -2.71 -17.09 -15.90
C ALA A 41 -2.75 -17.90 -17.21
N GLY A 42 -3.21 -19.16 -17.18
CA GLY A 42 -3.24 -20.04 -18.35
C GLY A 42 -1.85 -20.39 -18.88
N ILE A 43 -0.87 -20.56 -17.98
CA ILE A 43 0.50 -20.96 -18.34
C ILE A 43 0.85 -22.32 -17.71
N SER A 44 2.02 -22.87 -18.04
CA SER A 44 2.55 -24.06 -17.36
C SER A 44 3.42 -23.67 -16.16
N LYS A 45 3.58 -24.58 -15.19
CA LYS A 45 4.47 -24.38 -14.04
C LYS A 45 5.91 -24.14 -14.47
N GLY A 46 6.39 -24.91 -15.46
CA GLY A 46 7.70 -24.68 -16.08
C GLY A 46 7.82 -23.30 -16.71
N GLY A 47 6.79 -22.86 -17.44
CA GLY A 47 6.75 -21.53 -18.04
C GLY A 47 6.78 -20.40 -17.02
N LEU A 48 6.14 -20.55 -15.84
CA LEU A 48 6.27 -19.55 -14.78
C LEU A 48 7.72 -19.45 -14.27
N TYR A 49 8.39 -20.58 -14.04
CA TYR A 49 9.79 -20.61 -13.61
C TYR A 49 10.78 -20.10 -14.67
N GLU A 50 10.39 -19.97 -15.94
CA GLU A 50 11.18 -19.21 -16.91
C GLU A 50 11.23 -17.71 -16.56
N TYR A 51 10.17 -17.18 -15.93
CA TYR A 51 9.99 -15.75 -15.67
C TYR A 51 10.38 -15.32 -14.25
N ILE A 52 10.26 -16.24 -13.28
CA ILE A 52 10.58 -15.99 -11.87
C ILE A 52 11.69 -16.94 -11.40
N SER A 53 12.43 -16.53 -10.39
CA SER A 53 13.46 -17.33 -9.71
C SER A 53 12.91 -17.97 -8.44
N SER A 54 11.93 -17.32 -7.79
CA SER A 54 11.24 -17.86 -6.62
C SER A 54 9.86 -17.22 -6.42
N LYS A 55 9.05 -17.82 -5.53
CA LYS A 55 7.79 -17.24 -5.08
C LYS A 55 8.01 -15.88 -4.39
N ASP A 56 9.04 -15.77 -3.56
CA ASP A 56 9.45 -14.53 -2.89
C ASP A 56 9.72 -13.40 -3.88
N GLU A 57 10.43 -13.70 -4.98
CA GLU A 57 10.73 -12.70 -6.01
C GLU A 57 9.47 -12.23 -6.74
N LEU A 58 8.57 -13.16 -7.08
CA LEU A 58 7.27 -12.80 -7.68
C LEU A 58 6.44 -11.97 -6.70
N TYR A 59 6.40 -12.35 -5.43
CA TYR A 59 5.66 -11.63 -4.40
C TYR A 59 6.19 -10.20 -4.24
N LEU A 60 7.50 -10.02 -4.06
CA LEU A 60 8.11 -8.69 -3.93
C LEU A 60 7.88 -7.83 -5.16
N PHE A 61 7.93 -8.41 -6.36
CA PHE A 61 7.57 -7.69 -7.58
C PHE A 61 6.12 -7.18 -7.56
N ILE A 62 5.19 -7.98 -7.04
CA ILE A 62 3.77 -7.62 -6.95
C ILE A 62 3.51 -6.60 -5.82
N VAL A 63 4.28 -6.67 -4.72
CA VAL A 63 4.29 -5.65 -3.66
C VAL A 63 4.77 -4.32 -4.22
N GLU A 64 5.92 -4.29 -4.89
CA GLU A 64 6.47 -3.10 -5.55
C GLU A 64 5.49 -2.51 -6.56
N PHE A 65 4.91 -3.36 -7.41
CA PHE A 65 3.91 -2.95 -8.38
C PHE A 65 2.69 -2.30 -7.69
N SER A 66 2.21 -2.88 -6.59
CA SER A 66 1.04 -2.36 -5.87
C SER A 66 1.32 -1.01 -5.21
N TYR A 67 2.50 -0.85 -4.59
CA TYR A 67 2.90 0.43 -4.01
C TYR A 67 3.13 1.49 -5.08
N THR A 68 3.85 1.17 -6.18
CA THR A 68 4.03 2.08 -7.31
C THR A 68 2.69 2.59 -7.83
N ARG A 69 1.72 1.69 -8.05
CA ARG A 69 0.38 2.08 -8.52
C ARG A 69 -0.36 2.98 -7.55
N LEU A 70 -0.26 2.71 -6.24
CA LEU A 70 -0.87 3.57 -5.22
C LEU A 70 -0.24 4.96 -5.24
N TYR A 71 1.09 5.06 -5.24
CA TYR A 71 1.78 6.35 -5.16
C TYR A 71 1.66 7.16 -6.47
N ASP A 72 1.72 6.51 -7.63
CA ASP A 72 1.37 7.12 -8.92
C ASP A 72 -0.06 7.70 -8.90
N TYR A 73 -1.02 6.94 -8.35
CA TYR A 73 -2.39 7.40 -8.22
C TYR A 73 -2.50 8.62 -7.30
N LEU A 74 -1.79 8.61 -6.17
CA LEU A 74 -1.78 9.74 -5.22
C LEU A 74 -1.21 11.01 -5.88
N HIS A 75 -0.10 10.91 -6.60
CA HIS A 75 0.47 12.02 -7.36
C HIS A 75 -0.50 12.54 -8.42
N ALA A 76 -1.03 11.65 -9.25
CA ALA A 76 -1.97 12.03 -10.31
C ALA A 76 -3.29 12.64 -9.75
N SER A 77 -3.73 12.21 -8.56
CA SER A 77 -4.91 12.76 -7.91
C SER A 77 -4.68 14.21 -7.46
N LEU A 78 -3.53 14.48 -6.84
CA LEU A 78 -3.15 15.83 -6.43
C LEU A 78 -3.01 16.78 -7.63
N GLU A 79 -2.35 16.32 -8.70
CA GLU A 79 -2.20 17.09 -9.94
C GLU A 79 -3.56 17.44 -10.57
N ARG A 80 -4.49 16.47 -10.62
CA ARG A 80 -5.84 16.68 -11.17
C ARG A 80 -6.63 17.73 -10.39
N GLU A 81 -6.42 17.81 -9.09
CA GLU A 81 -7.04 18.82 -8.23
C GLU A 81 -6.30 20.17 -8.23
N GLY A 82 -5.20 20.29 -8.97
CA GLY A 82 -4.35 21.48 -8.98
C GLY A 82 -3.67 21.75 -7.64
N LYS A 83 -3.48 20.70 -6.82
CA LYS A 83 -2.90 20.77 -5.48
C LYS A 83 -1.46 20.29 -5.49
N SER A 84 -0.62 20.91 -4.67
CA SER A 84 0.69 20.38 -4.30
C SER A 84 0.61 19.63 -2.96
N LEU A 85 1.61 18.80 -2.66
CA LEU A 85 1.76 18.24 -1.33
C LEU A 85 1.93 19.37 -0.30
N PRO A 86 1.12 19.42 0.78
CA PRO A 86 1.29 20.41 1.85
C PRO A 86 2.68 20.33 2.47
N ALA A 87 3.27 21.46 2.84
CA ALA A 87 4.56 21.45 3.54
C ALA A 87 4.44 20.80 4.93
N ASP A 88 3.34 21.09 5.64
CA ASP A 88 3.07 20.55 6.96
C ASP A 88 2.87 19.02 6.94
N LEU A 89 3.50 18.33 7.90
CA LEU A 89 3.52 16.86 7.97
C LEU A 89 2.12 16.26 8.15
N LEU A 90 1.29 16.82 9.04
CA LEU A 90 -0.03 16.25 9.33
C LEU A 90 -1.04 16.58 8.24
N GLU A 91 -1.00 17.79 7.70
CA GLU A 91 -1.82 18.17 6.54
C GLU A 91 -1.48 17.30 5.33
N ARG A 92 -0.19 17.05 5.09
CA ARG A 92 0.24 16.10 4.05
C ARG A 92 -0.31 14.71 4.31
N PHE A 93 -0.24 14.22 5.54
CA PHE A 93 -0.76 12.92 5.92
C PHE A 93 -2.27 12.81 5.71
N ALA A 94 -3.02 13.86 6.06
CA ALA A 94 -4.46 13.95 5.88
C ALA A 94 -4.86 13.95 4.40
N VAL A 95 -4.17 14.73 3.56
CA VAL A 95 -4.46 14.80 2.12
C VAL A 95 -4.19 13.46 1.46
N VAL A 96 -3.04 12.85 1.76
CA VAL A 96 -2.63 11.58 1.16
C VAL A 96 -3.50 10.41 1.63
N SER A 97 -3.81 10.33 2.93
CA SER A 97 -4.67 9.25 3.44
C SER A 97 -6.08 9.30 2.86
N ARG A 98 -6.61 10.51 2.63
CA ARG A 98 -7.92 10.68 2.02
C ARG A 98 -7.93 10.36 0.53
N ALA A 99 -6.92 10.80 -0.21
CA ALA A 99 -6.78 10.46 -1.63
C ALA A 99 -6.61 8.95 -1.87
N ALA A 100 -6.02 8.21 -0.92
CA ALA A 100 -5.82 6.78 -1.05
C ALA A 100 -7.13 5.95 -1.00
N ILE A 101 -8.22 6.50 -0.46
CA ILE A 101 -9.49 5.77 -0.26
C ILE A 101 -10.06 5.28 -1.59
N ASP A 102 -10.13 6.16 -2.58
CA ASP A 102 -10.67 5.84 -3.91
C ASP A 102 -9.85 4.73 -4.58
N PHE A 103 -8.53 4.75 -4.40
CA PHE A 103 -7.65 3.68 -4.86
C PHE A 103 -7.96 2.35 -4.17
N TYR A 104 -8.15 2.34 -2.85
CA TYR A 104 -8.46 1.11 -2.11
C TYR A 104 -9.78 0.49 -2.57
N VAL A 105 -10.79 1.33 -2.84
CA VAL A 105 -12.09 0.89 -3.36
C VAL A 105 -11.96 0.34 -4.79
N ALA A 106 -11.20 1.02 -5.65
CA ALA A 106 -11.03 0.62 -7.05
C ALA A 106 -10.12 -0.61 -7.22
N HIS A 107 -9.20 -0.85 -6.29
CA HIS A 107 -8.17 -1.88 -6.40
C HIS A 107 -8.06 -2.76 -5.14
N PRO A 108 -9.12 -3.53 -4.79
CA PRO A 108 -9.17 -4.35 -3.58
C PRO A 108 -8.03 -5.38 -3.47
N GLU A 109 -7.60 -5.93 -4.62
CA GLU A 109 -6.46 -6.85 -4.72
C GLU A 109 -5.15 -6.21 -4.21
N MET A 110 -4.88 -4.97 -4.62
CA MET A 110 -3.64 -4.26 -4.31
C MET A 110 -3.60 -3.82 -2.85
N ILE A 111 -4.70 -3.30 -2.32
CA ILE A 111 -4.79 -3.00 -0.89
C ILE A 111 -4.70 -4.29 -0.04
N GLY A 112 -5.24 -5.40 -0.55
CA GLY A 112 -5.08 -6.72 0.03
C GLY A 112 -3.61 -7.14 0.18
N ILE A 113 -2.78 -6.88 -0.83
CA ILE A 113 -1.33 -7.12 -0.79
C ILE A 113 -0.66 -6.17 0.20
N ILE A 114 -0.88 -4.87 0.03
CA ILE A 114 -0.27 -3.80 0.84
C ILE A 114 -0.52 -4.04 2.33
N ALA A 115 -1.77 -4.29 2.73
CA ALA A 115 -2.13 -4.52 4.13
C ALA A 115 -1.56 -5.82 4.71
N ARG A 116 -1.29 -6.84 3.86
CA ARG A 116 -0.72 -8.12 4.31
C ARG A 116 0.80 -8.12 4.39
N THR A 117 1.49 -7.12 3.84
CA THR A 117 2.95 -7.00 3.99
C THR A 117 3.41 -6.96 5.45
N SER A 118 2.59 -6.39 6.35
CA SER A 118 2.87 -6.35 7.79
C SER A 118 2.59 -7.66 8.54
N ARG A 119 2.09 -8.69 7.84
CA ARG A 119 1.76 -10.01 8.41
C ARG A 119 2.79 -11.08 8.04
N ILE A 120 3.76 -10.74 7.21
CA ILE A 120 4.85 -11.64 6.84
C ILE A 120 5.71 -11.85 8.08
N ASP A 121 6.05 -13.10 8.36
CA ASP A 121 6.95 -13.45 9.45
C ASP A 121 8.31 -12.74 9.29
N ASP A 122 8.89 -12.32 10.42
CA ASP A 122 10.18 -11.62 10.42
C ASP A 122 11.26 -12.44 9.70
N GLY A 123 11.98 -11.79 8.79
CA GLY A 123 12.97 -12.43 7.94
C GLY A 123 13.33 -11.57 6.73
N ALA A 124 14.11 -12.15 5.81
CA ALA A 124 14.60 -11.43 4.63
C ALA A 124 13.47 -10.92 3.72
N LEU A 125 12.37 -11.67 3.59
CA LEU A 125 11.21 -11.27 2.80
C LEU A 125 10.50 -10.08 3.42
N ALA A 126 10.19 -10.15 4.72
CA ALA A 126 9.56 -9.05 5.46
C ALA A 126 10.42 -7.78 5.44
N GLY A 127 11.75 -7.91 5.59
CA GLY A 127 12.68 -6.79 5.50
C GLY A 127 12.64 -6.10 4.13
N LYS A 128 12.59 -6.86 3.03
CA LYS A 128 12.47 -6.31 1.67
C LYS A 128 11.11 -5.66 1.42
N ALA A 129 10.01 -6.29 1.86
CA ALA A 129 8.68 -5.71 1.72
C ALA A 129 8.53 -4.40 2.53
N ARG A 130 9.17 -4.33 3.71
CA ARG A 130 9.22 -3.12 4.54
C ARG A 130 10.04 -2.02 3.87
N ALA A 131 11.20 -2.36 3.29
CA ALA A 131 12.02 -1.40 2.54
C ALA A 131 11.25 -0.77 1.37
N ILE A 132 10.48 -1.56 0.61
CA ILE A 132 9.59 -1.04 -0.45
C ILE A 132 8.60 -0.02 0.13
N PHE A 133 7.91 -0.37 1.22
CA PHE A 133 6.99 0.56 1.86
C PHE A 133 7.69 1.83 2.34
N ASP A 134 8.85 1.70 2.96
CA ASP A 134 9.63 2.81 3.49
C ASP A 134 10.11 3.76 2.38
N GLU A 135 10.59 3.25 1.25
CA GLU A 135 11.02 4.03 0.08
C GLU A 135 9.85 4.84 -0.53
N HIS A 136 8.71 4.17 -0.77
CA HIS A 136 7.52 4.85 -1.28
C HIS A 136 7.01 5.90 -0.28
N PHE A 137 6.94 5.56 1.02
CA PHE A 137 6.52 6.51 2.05
C PHE A 137 7.47 7.73 2.13
N ALA A 138 8.79 7.51 2.14
CA ALA A 138 9.78 8.56 2.14
C ALA A 138 9.62 9.52 0.95
N SER A 139 9.30 9.00 -0.25
CA SER A 139 9.10 9.81 -1.45
C SER A 139 8.04 10.91 -1.29
N ILE A 140 7.02 10.68 -0.45
CA ILE A 140 5.99 11.66 -0.12
C ILE A 140 6.33 12.46 1.13
N PHE A 141 6.91 11.87 2.18
CA PHE A 141 6.95 12.50 3.51
C PHE A 141 8.32 13.10 3.90
N ASP A 142 9.42 12.74 3.24
CA ASP A 142 10.77 13.22 3.61
C ASP A 142 10.90 14.73 3.44
N SER A 143 10.22 15.32 2.46
CA SER A 143 10.23 16.77 2.22
C SER A 143 9.25 17.57 3.09
N ALA A 144 8.48 16.92 3.97
CA ALA A 144 7.59 17.64 4.89
C ALA A 144 8.40 18.46 5.91
N ALA A 145 7.92 19.67 6.23
CA ALA A 145 8.50 20.54 7.24
C ALA A 145 8.32 19.96 8.65
N ASP A 146 9.29 20.21 9.53
CA ASP A 146 9.34 19.72 10.90
C ASP A 146 9.58 20.82 11.96
N ASP A 147 9.66 22.07 11.54
CA ASP A 147 9.95 23.25 12.36
C ASP A 147 8.96 23.49 13.49
N SER A 148 7.71 23.06 13.31
CA SER A 148 6.61 23.25 14.25
C SER A 148 6.26 22.00 15.08
N LEU A 149 7.01 20.90 14.92
CA LEU A 149 6.71 19.63 15.59
C LEU A 149 7.24 19.61 17.03
N ALA A 150 6.40 19.13 17.96
CA ALA A 150 6.76 18.95 19.38
C ALA A 150 7.61 17.69 19.63
N PHE A 151 7.72 16.81 18.64
CA PHE A 151 8.46 15.56 18.72
C PHE A 151 9.35 15.38 17.49
N PRO A 152 10.42 14.57 17.58
CA PRO A 152 11.25 14.24 16.43
C PRO A 152 10.42 13.70 15.26
N LYS A 153 10.71 14.20 14.05
CA LYS A 153 9.96 13.85 12.82
C LYS A 153 9.96 12.35 12.55
N ASP A 154 11.09 11.68 12.72
CA ASP A 154 11.26 10.23 12.54
C ASP A 154 10.29 9.43 13.44
N ARG A 155 10.17 9.81 14.71
CA ARG A 155 9.24 9.19 15.66
C ARG A 155 7.77 9.36 15.25
N LEU A 156 7.43 10.53 14.70
CA LEU A 156 6.09 10.81 14.19
C LEU A 156 5.81 10.03 12.89
N VAL A 157 6.80 9.93 12.01
CA VAL A 157 6.73 9.10 10.79
C VAL A 157 6.50 7.63 11.15
N ASP A 158 7.20 7.09 12.14
CA ASP A 158 6.99 5.71 12.60
C ASP A 158 5.56 5.49 13.13
N LEU A 159 5.05 6.45 13.90
CA LEU A 159 3.66 6.42 14.38
C LEU A 159 2.67 6.47 13.21
N MET A 160 2.89 7.32 12.21
CA MET A 160 2.05 7.42 11.02
C MET A 160 2.05 6.13 10.19
N LYS A 161 3.22 5.49 10.03
CA LYS A 161 3.34 4.17 9.40
C LYS A 161 2.53 3.11 10.15
N TRP A 162 2.61 3.10 11.48
CA TRP A 162 1.83 2.18 12.31
C TRP A 162 0.31 2.41 12.17
N ILE A 163 -0.13 3.68 12.16
CA ILE A 163 -1.51 4.08 11.89
C ILE A 163 -1.97 3.59 10.51
N LEU A 164 -1.15 3.74 9.47
CA LEU A 164 -1.49 3.24 8.13
C LEU A 164 -1.66 1.72 8.11
N VAL A 165 -0.75 0.98 8.74
CA VAL A 165 -0.86 -0.49 8.83
C VAL A 165 -2.16 -0.90 9.53
N LYS A 166 -2.46 -0.28 10.68
CA LYS A 166 -3.68 -0.54 11.46
C LYS A 166 -4.93 -0.23 10.65
N THR A 167 -5.05 0.98 10.12
CA THR A 167 -6.23 1.44 9.39
C THR A 167 -6.46 0.63 8.11
N ARG A 168 -5.43 0.33 7.32
CA ARG A 168 -5.56 -0.52 6.11
C ARG A 168 -5.99 -1.95 6.45
N THR A 169 -5.48 -2.50 7.56
CA THR A 169 -5.91 -3.81 8.06
C THR A 169 -7.38 -3.82 8.43
N ASP A 170 -7.85 -2.79 9.15
CA ASP A 170 -9.24 -2.63 9.52
C ASP A 170 -10.14 -2.44 8.30
N PHE A 171 -9.73 -1.60 7.34
CA PHE A 171 -10.44 -1.39 6.08
C PHE A 171 -10.65 -2.70 5.32
N LEU A 172 -9.59 -3.50 5.16
CA LEU A 172 -9.68 -4.79 4.48
C LEU A 172 -10.61 -5.78 5.20
N ARG A 173 -10.60 -5.79 6.54
CA ARG A 173 -11.51 -6.61 7.34
C ARG A 173 -12.96 -6.18 7.12
N GLU A 174 -13.23 -4.87 7.11
CA GLU A 174 -14.57 -4.34 6.86
C GLU A 174 -15.05 -4.58 5.42
N MET A 175 -14.18 -4.45 4.42
CA MET A 175 -14.45 -4.82 3.02
C MET A 175 -14.90 -6.28 2.89
N SER A 176 -14.39 -7.16 3.77
CA SER A 176 -14.72 -8.59 3.78
C SER A 176 -15.94 -8.93 4.64
N SER A 177 -16.56 -7.94 5.31
CA SER A 177 -17.67 -8.16 6.26
C SER A 177 -19.05 -8.30 5.61
N GLY A 178 -19.17 -8.00 4.31
CA GLY A 178 -20.45 -7.93 3.60
C GLY A 178 -21.21 -6.61 3.76
N ALA A 179 -20.65 -5.63 4.49
CA ALA A 179 -21.20 -4.28 4.54
C ALA A 179 -21.15 -3.58 3.17
N ALA A 180 -22.08 -2.65 2.94
CA ALA A 180 -22.05 -1.80 1.76
C ALA A 180 -20.75 -0.97 1.71
N ILE A 181 -20.16 -0.82 0.53
CA ILE A 181 -18.90 -0.10 0.34
C ILE A 181 -18.95 1.35 0.85
N SER A 182 -20.09 2.02 0.69
CA SER A 182 -20.32 3.37 1.21
C SER A 182 -20.23 3.43 2.73
N THR A 183 -20.74 2.41 3.43
CA THR A 183 -20.65 2.30 4.89
C THR A 183 -19.22 2.06 5.34
N VAL A 184 -18.47 1.17 4.65
CA VAL A 184 -17.06 0.91 4.95
C VAL A 184 -16.23 2.19 4.79
N VAL A 185 -16.43 2.90 3.68
CA VAL A 185 -15.74 4.18 3.41
C VAL A 185 -16.10 5.24 4.45
N ALA A 186 -17.38 5.37 4.82
CA ALA A 186 -17.80 6.35 5.82
C ALA A 186 -17.12 6.13 7.18
N ARG A 187 -17.07 4.87 7.66
CA ARG A 187 -16.39 4.51 8.91
C ARG A 187 -14.89 4.73 8.84
N TYR A 188 -14.28 4.41 7.71
CA TYR A 188 -12.87 4.65 7.49
C TYR A 188 -12.53 6.14 7.57
N ILE A 189 -13.35 7.00 6.95
CA ILE A 189 -13.20 8.46 7.03
C ILE A 189 -13.38 8.95 8.47
N GLU A 190 -14.40 8.48 9.19
CA GLU A 190 -14.66 8.86 10.58
C GLU A 190 -13.47 8.52 11.51
N GLU A 191 -12.90 7.32 11.36
CA GLU A 191 -11.71 6.89 12.10
C GLU A 191 -10.50 7.80 11.78
N TRP A 192 -10.30 8.16 10.50
CA TRP A 192 -9.24 9.08 10.11
C TRP A 192 -9.44 10.49 10.67
N ASP A 193 -10.67 11.01 10.64
CA ASP A 193 -10.99 12.32 11.22
C ASP A 193 -10.67 12.34 12.72
N PHE A 194 -11.01 11.27 13.45
CA PHE A 194 -10.63 11.11 14.85
C PHE A 194 -9.11 11.09 15.05
N ILE A 195 -8.39 10.24 14.32
CA ILE A 195 -6.93 10.10 14.43
C ILE A 195 -6.24 11.44 14.15
N LEU A 196 -6.61 12.12 13.06
CA LEU A 196 -6.04 13.40 12.69
C LEU A 196 -6.34 14.49 13.73
N ALA A 197 -7.54 14.49 14.32
CA ALA A 197 -7.90 15.42 15.39
C ALA A 197 -7.05 15.18 16.67
N VAL A 198 -6.77 13.93 17.01
CA VAL A 198 -5.89 13.58 18.14
C VAL A 198 -4.45 14.02 17.85
N LEU A 199 -3.91 13.66 16.68
CA LEU A 199 -2.55 14.04 16.28
C LEU A 199 -2.38 15.56 16.27
N ARG A 200 -3.34 16.31 15.69
CA ARG A 200 -3.28 17.77 15.62
C ARG A 200 -3.13 18.44 16.99
N LYS A 201 -3.78 17.88 18.02
CA LYS A 201 -3.66 18.40 19.39
C LYS A 201 -2.35 18.03 20.08
N GLY A 202 -1.70 16.97 19.62
CA GLY A 202 -0.55 16.37 20.30
C GLY A 202 0.81 16.74 19.70
N ILE A 203 0.92 16.86 18.37
CA ILE A 203 2.23 16.79 17.70
C ILE A 203 2.90 18.15 17.44
N TYR A 204 2.26 19.27 17.74
CA TYR A 204 2.81 20.62 17.48
C TYR A 204 3.26 21.35 18.74
N THR A 205 4.30 22.17 18.61
CA THR A 205 4.74 23.08 19.67
C THR A 205 3.75 24.24 19.82
N GLY A 206 3.11 24.35 20.98
CA GLY A 206 2.11 25.39 21.26
C GLY A 206 0.70 25.01 20.80
N ARG A 207 -0.33 25.43 21.54
CA ARG A 207 -1.72 25.18 21.16
C ARG A 207 -2.04 25.93 19.86
N ARG A 208 -1.93 25.27 18.71
CA ARG A 208 -2.85 25.57 17.59
C ARG A 208 -4.21 24.99 17.99
N ALA A 209 -4.91 25.76 18.83
CA ALA A 209 -6.29 25.52 19.24
C ALA A 209 -7.24 25.66 18.05
#